data_AF-A0A2T4XAJ7-F1
#
_entry.id   AF-A0A2T4XAJ7-F1
#
_cell.length_a   1.000
_cell.length_b   1.000
_cell.length_c   1.000
_cell.angle_alpha   90.00
_cell.angle_beta   90.00
_cell.angle_gamma   90.00
#
_symmetry.space_group_name_H-M   'P 1'
#
loop_
_entity.id
_entity.type
_entity.pdbx_description
1 polymer ?
#
loop_
_entity_poly.entity_id
_entity_poly.type
_entity_poly.pdbx_seq_one_letter_code
_entity_poly.pdbx_strand_id
1 'polypeptide(L)'
;MKKIILAALALVISQTIFSQSYDLAIGVRLGTDLGISTKVRIPPFDENFTLEAILQTSLERSEGLFTLLGEQHFPLITRRVNIYAGAGLHVGWLDADPDRAIDYKAPAGVSLIGGAEINFKKINISADYKPVINLSGGEKTMYSQTAVTLRFIPFKRHDLFESPRDKRKKQRQRTRDKKKQDRAISGKKDWQFWKKN
;
A
#
# COMPACT_ATOMS: atom_id res chain seq x y z
N MET A 1 -23.60 -19.99 14.23
CA MET A 1 -22.83 -18.72 14.22
C MET A 1 -21.32 -18.93 14.22
N LYS A 2 -20.71 -19.58 15.22
CA LYS A 2 -19.24 -19.81 15.28
C LYS A 2 -18.65 -20.48 14.03
N LYS A 3 -19.34 -21.47 13.44
CA LYS A 3 -18.90 -22.18 12.22
C LYS A 3 -18.92 -21.31 10.96
N ILE A 4 -19.85 -20.35 10.88
CA ILE A 4 -19.95 -19.39 9.77
C ILE A 4 -18.83 -18.35 9.88
N ILE A 5 -18.53 -17.90 11.11
CA ILE A 5 -17.40 -17.01 11.38
C ILE A 5 -16.08 -17.70 11.03
N LEU A 6 -15.88 -18.97 11.41
CA LEU A 6 -14.70 -19.76 11.05
C LEU A 6 -14.57 -19.98 9.54
N ALA A 7 -15.67 -20.25 8.84
CA ALA A 7 -15.67 -20.39 7.38
C ALA A 7 -15.37 -19.06 6.67
N ALA A 8 -15.92 -17.94 7.17
CA ALA A 8 -15.61 -16.61 6.68
C ALA A 8 -14.14 -16.23 6.93
N LEU A 9 -13.60 -16.57 8.10
CA LEU A 9 -12.19 -16.35 8.45
C LEU A 9 -11.26 -17.19 7.55
N ALA A 10 -11.63 -18.44 7.27
CA ALA A 10 -10.87 -19.32 6.38
C ALA A 10 -10.85 -18.84 4.92
N LEU A 11 -11.94 -18.22 4.45
CA LEU A 11 -12.02 -17.62 3.11
C LEU A 11 -11.17 -16.35 2.95
N VAL A 12 -10.92 -15.62 4.04
CA VAL A 12 -10.01 -14.46 4.04
C VAL A 12 -8.55 -14.91 3.92
N ILE A 13 -8.20 -16.09 4.44
CA ILE A 13 -6.82 -16.61 4.44
C ILE A 13 -6.42 -17.19 3.07
N SER A 14 -7.36 -17.65 2.25
CA SER A 14 -7.05 -18.33 0.98
C SER A 14 -6.79 -17.42 -0.23
N GLN A 15 -6.75 -16.10 -0.06
CA GLN A 15 -6.57 -15.14 -1.17
C GLN A 15 -5.07 -14.92 -1.47
N THR A 16 -4.38 -15.92 -2.03
CA THR A 16 -3.00 -15.77 -2.55
C THR A 16 -2.99 -15.10 -3.93
N ILE A 17 -3.71 -14.00 -4.08
CA ILE A 17 -3.68 -13.19 -5.29
C ILE A 17 -2.75 -12.01 -5.03
N PHE A 18 -1.84 -11.76 -5.97
CA PHE A 18 -0.91 -10.65 -5.94
C PHE A 18 -1.68 -9.31 -5.83
N SER A 19 -1.64 -8.68 -4.65
CA SER A 19 -2.58 -7.62 -4.27
C SER A 19 -2.19 -6.24 -4.82
N GLN A 20 -0.98 -5.76 -4.54
CA GLN A 20 -0.59 -4.39 -4.88
C GLN A 20 -0.04 -4.29 -6.30
N SER A 21 -0.35 -3.18 -6.98
CA SER A 21 0.17 -2.86 -8.31
C SER A 21 1.37 -1.90 -8.31
N TYR A 22 1.87 -1.50 -7.13
CA TYR A 22 2.96 -0.53 -6.95
C TYR A 22 4.08 -1.06 -6.06
N ASP A 23 5.30 -0.53 -6.25
CA ASP A 23 6.43 -0.72 -5.32
C ASP A 23 6.55 0.47 -4.34
N LEU A 24 6.24 1.70 -4.80
CA LEU A 24 6.23 2.92 -3.99
C LEU A 24 5.00 3.77 -4.36
N ALA A 25 4.32 4.31 -3.35
CA ALA A 25 3.27 5.30 -3.50
C ALA A 25 3.46 6.42 -2.47
N ILE A 26 3.31 7.68 -2.89
CA ILE A 26 3.46 8.87 -2.03
C ILE A 26 2.26 9.77 -2.24
N GLY A 27 1.67 10.29 -1.18
CA GLY A 27 0.43 11.04 -1.27
C GLY A 27 0.07 11.88 -0.07
N VAL A 28 -1.11 12.48 -0.19
CA VAL A 28 -1.74 13.28 0.86
C VAL A 28 -2.88 12.49 1.48
N ARG A 29 -2.96 12.53 2.81
CA ARG A 29 -3.96 11.90 3.65
C ARG A 29 -4.85 13.00 4.21
N LEU A 30 -6.13 12.96 3.85
CA LEU A 30 -7.12 13.99 4.18
C LEU A 30 -8.25 13.34 4.95
N GLY A 31 -8.51 13.79 6.17
CA GLY A 31 -9.56 13.21 7.01
C GLY A 31 -9.78 14.03 8.26
N THR A 32 -9.86 13.33 9.40
CA THR A 32 -9.83 13.97 10.73
C THR A 32 -8.57 14.83 10.90
N ASP A 33 -7.46 14.37 10.33
CA ASP A 33 -6.18 15.07 10.33
C ASP A 33 -5.66 15.22 8.91
N LEU A 34 -4.79 16.20 8.71
CA LEU A 34 -4.11 16.43 7.45
C LEU A 34 -2.71 15.82 7.52
N GLY A 35 -2.31 15.08 6.49
CA GLY A 35 -1.00 14.44 6.49
C GLY A 35 -0.49 14.07 5.11
N ILE A 36 0.73 13.56 5.12
CA ILE A 36 1.45 12.98 4.00
C ILE A 36 1.69 11.51 4.34
N SER A 37 1.46 10.65 3.37
CA SER A 37 1.62 9.20 3.49
C SER A 37 2.53 8.68 2.40
N THR A 38 3.48 7.82 2.79
CA THR A 38 4.35 7.10 1.87
C THR A 38 4.25 5.60 2.14
N LYS A 39 3.90 4.81 1.11
CA LYS A 39 3.83 3.35 1.15
C LYS A 39 4.91 2.73 0.29
N VAL A 40 5.66 1.79 0.85
CA VAL A 40 6.68 0.99 0.16
C VAL A 40 6.33 -0.48 0.30
N ARG A 41 6.29 -1.21 -0.83
CA ARG A 41 6.16 -2.67 -0.81
C ARG A 41 7.50 -3.32 -0.48
N ILE A 42 7.48 -4.36 0.35
CA ILE A 42 8.70 -5.10 0.74
C ILE A 42 8.58 -6.57 0.33
N PRO A 43 8.75 -6.88 -0.96
CA PRO A 43 8.70 -8.25 -1.47
C PRO A 43 9.61 -9.26 -0.77
N PRO A 44 10.83 -8.89 -0.28
CA PRO A 44 11.67 -9.85 0.43
C PRO A 44 11.05 -10.43 1.71
N PHE A 45 10.10 -9.74 2.33
CA PHE A 45 9.40 -10.22 3.52
C PHE A 45 8.12 -10.98 3.14
N ASP A 46 7.27 -10.33 2.36
CA ASP A 46 6.08 -10.93 1.75
C ASP A 46 5.71 -10.08 0.51
N GLU A 47 5.25 -10.73 -0.54
CA GLU A 47 4.81 -10.08 -1.76
C GLU A 47 3.62 -9.13 -1.56
N ASN A 48 2.85 -9.33 -0.49
CA ASN A 48 1.69 -8.54 -0.11
C ASN A 48 1.92 -7.68 1.13
N PHE A 49 3.15 -7.58 1.64
CA PHE A 49 3.48 -6.71 2.77
C PHE A 49 4.00 -5.34 2.31
N THR A 50 3.55 -4.31 3.01
CA THR A 50 3.99 -2.93 2.78
C THR A 50 4.31 -2.24 4.11
N LEU A 51 5.27 -1.31 4.06
CA LEU A 51 5.48 -0.35 5.12
C LEU A 51 4.86 0.99 4.73
N GLU A 52 4.07 1.57 5.62
CA GLU A 52 3.54 2.92 5.49
C GLU A 52 4.17 3.84 6.54
N ALA A 53 4.70 4.97 6.08
CA ALA A 53 5.08 6.09 6.93
C ALA A 53 4.07 7.23 6.74
N ILE A 54 3.48 7.70 7.83
CA ILE A 54 2.49 8.79 7.85
C ILE A 54 3.05 9.91 8.72
N LEU A 55 3.13 11.11 8.14
CA LEU A 55 3.36 12.36 8.85
C LEU A 55 2.06 13.14 8.82
N GLN A 56 1.48 13.46 9.97
CA GLN A 56 0.20 14.16 10.03
C GLN A 56 0.22 15.24 11.11
N THR A 57 -0.54 16.30 10.89
CA THR A 57 -0.78 17.36 11.86
C THR A 57 -2.25 17.39 12.20
N SER A 58 -2.55 17.44 13.49
CA SER A 58 -3.92 17.53 13.99
C SER A 58 -4.30 18.98 14.18
N LEU A 59 -5.29 19.45 13.41
CA LEU A 59 -5.82 20.82 13.54
C LEU A 59 -6.55 21.02 14.87
N GLU A 60 -7.13 19.97 15.45
CA GLU A 60 -7.85 20.05 16.72
C GLU A 60 -6.91 20.05 17.93
N ARG A 61 -5.72 19.43 17.82
CA ARG A 61 -4.83 19.16 18.97
C ARG A 61 -3.50 19.93 18.93
N SER A 62 -3.22 20.67 17.87
CA SER A 62 -1.94 21.36 17.65
C SER A 62 -0.74 20.42 17.89
N GLU A 63 -0.87 19.19 17.42
CA GLU A 63 0.09 18.10 17.60
C GLU A 63 0.49 17.55 16.23
N GLY A 64 1.80 17.36 16.05
CA GLY A 64 2.32 16.58 14.94
C GLY A 64 2.46 15.12 15.34
N LEU A 65 2.16 14.21 14.42
CA LEU A 65 2.26 12.77 14.62
C LEU A 65 3.00 12.12 13.45
N PHE A 66 4.04 11.36 13.78
CA PHE A 66 4.67 10.40 12.90
C PHE A 66 4.21 8.99 13.24
N THR A 67 3.73 8.25 12.26
CA THR A 67 3.33 6.85 12.41
C THR A 67 4.07 5.99 11.40
N LEU A 68 4.61 4.87 11.86
CA LEU A 68 5.17 3.82 11.01
C LEU A 68 4.34 2.55 11.16
N LEU A 69 3.79 2.03 10.07
CA LEU A 69 2.85 0.91 10.02
C LEU A 69 3.38 -0.20 9.11
N GLY A 70 3.25 -1.45 9.56
CA GLY A 70 3.34 -2.62 8.70
C GLY A 70 1.95 -3.09 8.33
N GLU A 71 1.68 -3.22 7.03
CA GLU A 71 0.37 -3.57 6.51
C GLU A 71 0.44 -4.78 5.59
N GLN A 72 -0.58 -5.62 5.71
CA GLN A 72 -0.85 -6.73 4.81
C GLN A 72 -2.02 -6.37 3.90
N HIS A 73 -1.86 -6.55 2.59
CA HIS A 73 -2.95 -6.35 1.64
C HIS A 73 -3.54 -7.67 1.15
N PHE A 74 -4.86 -7.67 1.00
CA PHE A 74 -5.64 -8.76 0.45
C PHE A 74 -6.45 -8.22 -0.74
N PRO A 75 -6.31 -8.79 -1.94
CA PRO A 75 -7.12 -8.39 -3.08
C PRO A 75 -8.55 -8.91 -2.94
N LEU A 76 -9.53 -8.09 -3.32
CA LEU A 76 -10.95 -8.44 -3.13
C LEU A 76 -11.58 -9.01 -4.41
N ILE A 77 -11.44 -8.29 -5.52
CA ILE A 77 -12.04 -8.67 -6.83
C ILE A 77 -11.00 -8.63 -7.93
N THR A 78 -10.15 -7.61 -7.93
CA THR A 78 -9.07 -7.43 -8.91
C THR A 78 -7.81 -6.99 -8.19
N ARG A 79 -6.64 -7.12 -8.83
CA ARG A 79 -5.36 -6.56 -8.33
C ARG A 79 -5.36 -5.04 -8.17
N ARG A 80 -6.46 -4.38 -8.53
CA ARG A 80 -6.64 -2.93 -8.39
C ARG A 80 -7.50 -2.58 -7.18
N VAL A 81 -8.22 -3.52 -6.58
CA VAL A 81 -9.10 -3.27 -5.43
C VAL A 81 -8.64 -4.18 -4.30
N ASN A 82 -8.03 -3.58 -3.29
CA ASN A 82 -7.44 -4.29 -2.17
C ASN A 82 -8.03 -3.78 -0.86
N ILE A 83 -8.18 -4.68 0.09
CA ILE A 83 -8.31 -4.32 1.49
C ILE A 83 -6.95 -4.50 2.15
N TYR A 84 -6.69 -3.72 3.19
CA TYR A 84 -5.45 -3.83 3.93
C TYR A 84 -5.72 -3.67 5.42
N ALA A 85 -4.91 -4.34 6.21
CA ALA A 85 -4.91 -4.23 7.65
C ALA A 85 -3.48 -4.28 8.16
N GLY A 86 -3.19 -3.52 9.20
CA GLY A 86 -1.85 -3.35 9.70
C GLY A 86 -1.79 -2.82 11.12
N ALA A 87 -0.59 -2.83 11.64
CA ALA A 87 -0.27 -2.32 12.96
C ALA A 87 1.13 -1.70 12.95
N GLY A 88 1.38 -0.80 13.89
CA GLY A 88 2.67 -0.18 14.04
C GLY A 88 2.73 0.81 15.18
N LEU A 89 3.74 1.66 15.15
CA LEU A 89 4.05 2.57 16.25
C LEU A 89 3.89 4.01 15.79
N HIS A 90 3.51 4.88 16.72
CA HIS A 90 3.46 6.31 16.49
C HIS A 90 4.21 7.06 17.58
N VAL A 91 4.78 8.19 17.18
CA VAL A 91 5.41 9.18 18.03
C VAL A 91 4.95 10.55 17.56
N GLY A 92 4.54 11.38 18.50
CA GLY A 92 4.15 12.75 18.24
C GLY A 92 5.16 13.74 18.77
N TRP A 93 4.95 14.99 18.37
CA TRP A 93 5.57 16.15 18.95
C TRP A 93 4.51 17.23 19.15
N LEU A 94 4.85 18.15 20.02
CA LEU A 94 3.98 19.22 20.47
C LEU A 94 4.38 20.47 19.71
N ASP A 95 3.45 21.08 18.98
CA ASP A 95 3.71 22.40 18.42
C ASP A 95 3.74 23.43 19.55
N ALA A 96 4.57 24.47 19.45
CA ALA A 96 4.76 25.44 20.51
C ALA A 96 3.48 26.28 20.73
N ASP A 97 2.64 25.83 21.64
CA ASP A 97 1.42 26.52 22.05
C ASP A 97 1.66 27.20 23.41
N PRO A 98 1.61 28.54 23.49
CA PRO A 98 1.91 29.30 24.72
C PRO A 98 0.95 29.03 25.88
N ASP A 99 -0.22 28.45 25.62
CA ASP A 99 -1.24 28.14 26.65
C ASP A 99 -1.18 26.68 27.15
N ARG A 100 -0.17 25.90 26.72
CA ARG A 100 -0.09 24.47 27.06
C ARG A 100 0.48 24.23 28.46
N ALA A 101 -0.20 23.38 29.24
CA ALA A 101 0.24 23.00 30.59
C ALA A 101 1.67 22.39 30.57
N ILE A 102 2.49 22.80 31.54
CA ILE A 102 3.94 22.53 31.63
C ILE A 102 4.28 21.02 31.63
N ASP A 103 3.33 20.16 32.02
CA ASP A 103 3.52 18.70 32.14
C ASP A 103 3.01 17.87 30.93
N TYR A 104 2.60 18.52 29.84
CA TYR A 104 2.03 17.81 28.70
C TYR A 104 3.12 17.08 27.89
N LYS A 105 3.07 15.75 27.88
CA LYS A 105 4.05 14.89 27.17
C LYS A 105 3.56 14.54 25.77
N ALA A 106 4.50 14.48 24.82
CA ALA A 106 4.19 14.11 23.44
C ALA A 106 3.65 12.67 23.35
N PRO A 107 2.65 12.40 22.50
CA PRO A 107 2.00 11.10 22.42
C PRO A 107 2.94 10.05 21.81
N ALA A 108 3.08 8.90 22.46
CA ALA A 108 3.77 7.74 21.92
C ALA A 108 2.96 6.47 22.19
N GLY A 109 2.92 5.57 21.22
CA GLY A 109 2.16 4.34 21.38
C GLY A 109 2.03 3.50 20.12
N VAL A 110 0.92 2.79 20.07
CA VAL A 110 0.62 1.82 19.02
C VAL A 110 -0.56 2.33 18.19
N SER A 111 -0.47 2.18 16.88
CA SER A 111 -1.55 2.44 15.95
C SER A 111 -1.90 1.16 15.22
N LEU A 112 -3.20 0.94 15.02
CA LEU A 112 -3.68 -0.05 14.05
C LEU A 112 -4.24 0.70 12.85
N ILE A 113 -4.31 0.02 11.71
CA ILE A 113 -4.92 0.58 10.51
C ILE A 113 -5.70 -0.52 9.77
N GLY A 114 -6.84 -0.15 9.22
CA GLY A 114 -7.63 -1.01 8.36
C GLY A 114 -8.33 -0.16 7.31
N GLY A 115 -8.26 -0.58 6.05
CA GLY A 115 -8.82 0.21 4.97
C GLY A 115 -9.02 -0.56 3.68
N ALA A 116 -9.54 0.17 2.69
CA ALA A 116 -9.64 -0.28 1.32
C ALA A 116 -8.87 0.69 0.42
N GLU A 117 -8.20 0.16 -0.59
CA GLU A 117 -7.53 0.95 -1.61
C GLU A 117 -7.95 0.51 -3.02
N ILE A 118 -8.00 1.49 -3.92
CA ILE A 118 -8.19 1.30 -5.34
C ILE A 118 -7.03 1.93 -6.13
N ASN A 119 -6.45 1.14 -7.02
CA ASN A 119 -5.33 1.51 -7.86
C ASN A 119 -5.80 1.74 -9.31
N PHE A 120 -5.69 2.98 -9.79
CA PHE A 120 -5.98 3.35 -11.17
C PHE A 120 -4.80 4.06 -11.83
N LYS A 121 -4.17 3.38 -12.82
CA LYS A 121 -3.00 3.86 -13.56
C LYS A 121 -1.81 4.22 -12.65
N LYS A 122 -1.61 5.51 -12.36
CA LYS A 122 -0.54 6.05 -11.49
C LYS A 122 -1.10 6.69 -10.22
N ILE A 123 -2.39 6.47 -9.94
CA ILE A 123 -3.10 7.05 -8.81
C ILE A 123 -3.61 5.89 -7.95
N ASN A 124 -3.42 6.01 -6.65
CA ASN A 124 -3.96 5.15 -5.62
C ASN A 124 -4.89 6.01 -4.75
N ILE A 125 -6.11 5.54 -4.53
CA ILE A 125 -7.06 6.18 -3.63
C ILE A 125 -7.31 5.16 -2.54
N SER A 126 -7.15 5.53 -1.28
CA SER A 126 -7.53 4.68 -0.15
C SER A 126 -8.48 5.39 0.78
N ALA A 127 -9.36 4.62 1.40
CA ALA A 127 -10.16 5.04 2.54
C ALA A 127 -9.81 4.11 3.69
N ASP A 128 -9.50 4.69 4.86
CA ASP A 128 -8.99 3.91 5.97
C ASP A 128 -9.40 4.45 7.34
N TYR A 129 -9.39 3.53 8.29
CA TYR A 129 -9.72 3.71 9.69
C TYR A 129 -8.50 3.31 10.52
N LYS A 130 -8.01 4.23 11.33
CA LYS A 130 -6.79 4.11 12.12
C LYS A 130 -7.11 4.37 13.59
N PRO A 131 -7.38 3.33 14.40
CA PRO A 131 -7.46 3.48 15.85
C PRO A 131 -6.06 3.60 16.44
N VAL A 132 -5.93 4.53 17.39
CA VAL A 132 -4.68 4.96 17.99
C VAL A 132 -4.77 4.77 19.50
N ILE A 133 -3.78 4.08 20.06
CA ILE A 133 -3.68 3.84 21.49
C ILE A 133 -2.38 4.48 21.98
N ASN A 134 -2.52 5.58 22.72
CA ASN A 134 -1.41 6.27 23.36
C ASN A 134 -1.02 5.52 24.63
N LEU A 135 0.22 5.03 24.69
CA LEU A 135 0.78 4.37 25.87
C LEU A 135 1.40 5.39 26.84
N SER A 136 1.85 6.53 26.31
CA SER A 136 2.41 7.63 27.08
C SER A 136 2.09 8.95 26.38
N GLY A 137 1.78 9.99 27.16
CA GLY A 137 1.49 11.33 26.66
C GLY A 137 0.20 11.43 25.83
N GLY A 138 -0.01 12.61 25.25
CA GLY A 138 -1.21 12.96 24.48
C GLY A 138 -2.47 13.18 25.33
N GLU A 139 -3.46 13.79 24.71
CA GLU A 139 -4.68 14.27 25.38
C GLU A 139 -5.61 13.13 25.79
N LYS A 140 -5.63 12.09 24.95
CA LYS A 140 -6.53 10.94 25.06
C LYS A 140 -5.75 9.65 24.97
N THR A 141 -6.06 8.70 25.84
CA THR A 141 -5.45 7.36 25.84
C THR A 141 -5.81 6.56 24.59
N MET A 142 -7.00 6.75 24.04
CA MET A 142 -7.45 6.10 22.81
C MET A 142 -8.30 7.05 21.97
N TYR A 143 -8.07 7.06 20.67
CA TYR A 143 -8.89 7.77 19.70
C TYR A 143 -8.82 7.08 18.34
N SER A 144 -9.68 7.44 17.41
CA SER A 144 -9.66 6.88 16.06
C SER A 144 -9.68 7.96 15.00
N GLN A 145 -8.97 7.71 13.91
CA GLN A 145 -8.86 8.60 12.77
C GLN A 145 -9.45 7.92 11.54
N THR A 146 -10.25 8.65 10.78
CA THR A 146 -10.68 8.23 9.43
C THR A 146 -10.07 9.15 8.41
N ALA A 147 -9.53 8.60 7.33
CA ALA A 147 -9.00 9.42 6.27
C ALA A 147 -9.22 8.81 4.88
N VAL A 148 -9.29 9.70 3.89
CA VAL A 148 -9.14 9.38 2.48
C VAL A 148 -7.74 9.83 2.07
N THR A 149 -6.95 8.89 1.55
CA THR A 149 -5.59 9.16 1.09
C THR A 149 -5.52 9.09 -0.43
N LEU A 150 -4.99 10.13 -1.05
CA LEU A 150 -4.70 10.18 -2.48
C LEU A 150 -3.18 10.06 -2.67
N ARG A 151 -2.72 8.94 -3.23
CA ARG A 151 -1.30 8.68 -3.50
C ARG A 151 -0.99 8.63 -4.98
N PHE A 152 0.11 9.24 -5.36
CA PHE A 152 0.76 9.07 -6.66
C PHE A 152 1.70 7.85 -6.62
N ILE A 153 1.70 7.06 -7.68
CA ILE A 153 2.53 5.86 -7.84
C ILE A 153 3.70 6.21 -8.78
N PRO A 154 4.86 6.63 -8.25
CA PRO A 154 6.06 6.84 -9.06
C PRO A 154 6.63 5.53 -9.60
N PHE A 155 6.64 4.47 -8.79
CA PHE A 155 7.21 3.17 -9.15
C PHE A 155 6.17 2.07 -9.10
N LYS A 156 5.96 1.42 -10.24
CA LYS A 156 5.02 0.30 -10.38
C LYS A 156 5.64 -0.98 -9.84
N ARG A 157 4.80 -2.00 -9.71
CA ARG A 157 5.20 -3.31 -9.23
C ARG A 157 6.34 -3.91 -10.08
N HIS A 158 7.45 -4.25 -9.42
CA HIS A 158 8.71 -4.76 -10.00
C HIS A 158 9.58 -3.67 -10.66
N ASP A 159 9.41 -2.40 -10.33
CA ASP A 159 10.33 -1.36 -10.80
C ASP A 159 11.57 -1.26 -9.89
N LEU A 160 11.39 -1.38 -8.56
CA LEU A 160 12.45 -1.23 -7.55
C LEU A 160 13.13 -2.55 -7.17
N PHE A 161 12.36 -3.63 -7.02
CA PHE A 161 12.85 -4.91 -6.47
C PHE A 161 12.98 -6.03 -7.50
N GLU A 162 12.93 -5.75 -8.80
CA GLU A 162 13.04 -6.80 -9.83
C GLU A 162 14.50 -7.17 -10.10
N SER A 163 14.80 -8.46 -9.94
CA SER A 163 16.12 -9.01 -10.24
C SER A 163 16.47 -8.79 -11.72
N PRO A 164 17.72 -8.43 -12.07
CA PRO A 164 18.17 -8.32 -13.46
C PRO A 164 17.93 -9.59 -14.29
N ARG A 165 17.91 -10.76 -13.63
CA ARG A 165 17.62 -12.05 -14.27
C ARG A 165 16.16 -12.15 -14.71
N ASP A 166 15.23 -11.68 -13.87
CA ASP A 166 13.80 -11.70 -14.17
C ASP A 166 13.44 -10.69 -15.25
N LYS A 167 14.08 -9.51 -15.25
CA LYS A 167 14.01 -8.55 -16.36
C LYS A 167 14.40 -9.20 -17.69
N ARG A 168 15.56 -9.89 -17.74
CA ARG A 168 16.03 -10.60 -18.94
C ARG A 168 15.09 -11.71 -19.38
N LYS A 169 14.54 -12.50 -18.45
CA LYS A 169 13.60 -13.59 -18.76
C LYS A 169 12.30 -13.04 -19.37
N LYS A 170 11.74 -11.99 -18.78
CA LYS A 170 10.51 -11.32 -19.24
C LYS A 170 10.70 -10.66 -20.60
N GLN A 171 11.85 -10.04 -20.83
CA GLN A 171 12.20 -9.45 -22.14
C GLN A 171 12.31 -10.53 -23.22
N ARG A 172 13.00 -11.66 -22.93
CA ARG A 172 13.06 -12.81 -23.84
C ARG A 172 11.68 -13.37 -24.18
N GLN A 173 10.79 -13.46 -23.19
CA GLN A 173 9.42 -13.92 -23.38
C GLN A 173 8.64 -12.98 -24.31
N ARG A 174 8.67 -11.67 -24.05
CA ARG A 174 8.04 -10.65 -24.91
C ARG A 174 8.54 -10.68 -26.35
N THR A 175 9.85 -10.85 -26.55
CA THR A 175 10.41 -11.00 -27.90
C THR A 175 9.91 -12.25 -28.59
N ARG A 176 9.77 -13.38 -27.87
CA ARG A 176 9.20 -14.61 -28.41
C ARG A 176 7.73 -14.45 -28.77
N ASP A 177 6.94 -13.80 -27.93
CA ASP A 177 5.51 -13.60 -28.15
C ASP A 177 5.26 -12.63 -29.32
N LYS A 178 6.05 -11.55 -29.43
CA LYS A 178 6.04 -10.69 -30.63
C LYS A 178 6.36 -11.48 -31.90
N LYS A 179 7.44 -12.28 -31.89
CA LYS A 179 7.77 -13.13 -33.05
C LYS A 179 6.65 -14.11 -33.41
N LYS A 180 5.93 -14.66 -32.42
CA LYS A 180 4.75 -15.50 -32.67
C LYS A 180 3.60 -14.72 -33.30
N GLN A 181 3.32 -13.51 -32.81
CA GLN A 181 2.31 -12.63 -33.39
C GLN A 181 2.68 -12.20 -34.81
N ASP A 182 3.92 -11.79 -35.06
CA ASP A 182 4.41 -11.41 -36.39
C ASP A 182 4.31 -12.58 -37.39
N ARG A 183 4.55 -13.82 -36.94
CA ARG A 183 4.33 -15.04 -37.75
C ARG A 183 2.86 -15.31 -38.03
N ALA A 184 1.98 -15.07 -37.07
CA ALA A 184 0.55 -15.23 -37.24
C ALA A 184 -0.04 -14.17 -38.20
N ILE A 185 0.43 -12.92 -38.09
CA ILE A 185 -0.04 -11.79 -38.91
C ILE A 185 0.54 -11.85 -40.33
N SER A 186 1.81 -12.22 -40.50
CA SER A 186 2.44 -12.24 -41.82
C SER A 186 2.00 -13.41 -42.71
N GLY A 187 1.28 -14.41 -42.17
CA GLY A 187 0.85 -15.61 -42.90
C GLY A 187 2.00 -16.45 -43.49
N LYS A 188 3.26 -16.03 -43.30
CA LYS A 188 4.44 -16.67 -43.86
C LYS A 188 4.82 -17.84 -42.96
N LYS A 189 4.39 -19.02 -43.38
CA LYS A 189 4.95 -20.28 -42.91
C LYS A 189 6.45 -20.31 -43.27
N ASP A 190 7.30 -20.52 -42.26
CA ASP A 190 8.78 -20.52 -42.33
C ASP A 190 9.37 -21.40 -43.46
N TRP A 191 8.61 -22.34 -44.03
CA TRP A 191 9.05 -23.21 -45.13
C TRP A 191 9.03 -22.56 -46.53
N GLN A 192 8.48 -21.36 -46.70
CA GLN A 192 8.41 -20.69 -48.02
C GLN A 192 9.64 -19.82 -48.35
N PHE A 193 10.74 -19.93 -47.60
CA PHE A 193 11.97 -19.15 -47.86
C PHE A 193 12.52 -19.36 -49.29
N TRP A 194 12.27 -20.52 -49.90
CA TRP A 194 12.69 -20.90 -51.24
C TRP A 194 11.87 -20.28 -52.40
N LYS A 195 10.76 -19.58 -52.12
CA LYS A 195 9.91 -18.99 -53.19
C LYS A 195 10.31 -17.58 -53.62
N LYS A 196 11.43 -17.05 -53.13
CA LYS A 196 12.01 -15.82 -53.66
C LYS A 196 12.95 -16.16 -54.81
N ASN A 197 12.38 -16.25 -56.02
CA ASN A 197 13.06 -15.98 -57.29
C ASN A 197 12.31 -14.82 -57.96
#